data_AF-A0A367FQY1-F1
#
_entry.id   AF-A0A367FQY1-F1
#
_cell.length_a   1.000
_cell.length_b   1.000
_cell.length_c   1.000
_cell.angle_alpha   90.00
_cell.angle_beta   90.00
_cell.angle_gamma   90.00
#
_symmetry.space_group_name_H-M   'P 1'
#
loop_
_entity.id
_entity.type
_entity.pdbx_description
1 polymer ?
#
loop_
_entity_poly.entity_id
_entity_poly.type
_entity_poly.pdbx_seq_one_letter_code
_entity_poly.pdbx_strand_id
1 'polypeptide(L)'
;MRTEVFLSELAQKQAGILRGPDLKALDAFIRDLEARGCAALGYRLTGDVPVSRLCVKHLRNAGRAVVAFEEPGRAWVLLIGAHDERDRARDVYAALWKVCGLEAPPSGRRTKPACCDDDGADPLSPEVDDLVTRCRDLARPVRRRR
;
A
#
# COMPACT_ATOMS: atom_id res chain seq x y z
N MET A 1 0.84 -12.43 17.67
CA MET A 1 -0.47 -11.78 17.45
C MET A 1 -0.78 -11.92 15.96
N ARG A 2 -2.00 -12.34 15.59
CA ARG A 2 -2.39 -12.35 14.16
C ARG A 2 -2.87 -10.96 13.77
N THR A 3 -2.62 -10.59 12.52
CA THR A 3 -3.08 -9.33 11.94
C THR A 3 -4.31 -9.61 11.06
N GLU A 4 -5.41 -8.92 11.30
CA GLU A 4 -6.54 -8.88 10.37
C GLU A 4 -6.17 -8.01 9.18
N VAL A 5 -6.36 -8.52 7.96
CA VAL A 5 -5.96 -7.83 6.74
C VAL A 5 -7.19 -7.47 5.91
N PHE A 6 -7.34 -6.18 5.65
CA PHE A 6 -8.38 -5.61 4.81
C PHE A 6 -7.78 -5.09 3.50
N LEU A 7 -8.53 -5.18 2.42
CA LEU A 7 -8.16 -4.55 1.15
C LEU A 7 -9.09 -3.35 0.93
N SER A 8 -8.51 -2.19 0.61
CA SER A 8 -9.28 -1.06 0.11
C SER A 8 -10.04 -1.46 -1.17
N GLU A 9 -11.11 -0.75 -1.52
CA GLU A 9 -11.84 -1.03 -2.77
C GLU A 9 -10.94 -0.94 -4.01
N LEU A 10 -9.94 -0.05 -4.00
CA LEU A 10 -8.97 0.05 -5.08
C LEU A 10 -8.04 -1.16 -5.13
N ALA A 11 -7.52 -1.58 -3.97
CA ALA A 11 -6.70 -2.79 -3.86
C ALA A 11 -7.48 -4.04 -4.27
N GLN A 12 -8.77 -4.16 -3.92
CA GLN A 12 -9.62 -5.27 -4.36
C GLN A 12 -9.73 -5.32 -5.89
N LYS A 13 -9.95 -4.18 -6.56
CA LYS A 13 -9.98 -4.11 -8.03
C LYS A 13 -8.64 -4.48 -8.66
N GLN A 14 -7.55 -3.98 -8.09
CA GLN A 14 -6.19 -4.28 -8.53
C GLN A 14 -5.84 -5.76 -8.35
N ALA A 15 -6.22 -6.38 -7.23
CA ALA A 15 -6.09 -7.81 -7.00
C ALA A 15 -6.93 -8.62 -8.01
N GLY A 16 -8.15 -8.16 -8.31
CA GLY A 16 -9.09 -8.82 -9.23
C GLY A 16 -8.62 -8.93 -10.68
N ILE A 17 -7.59 -8.18 -11.09
CA ILE A 17 -6.97 -8.28 -12.42
C ILE A 17 -5.71 -9.15 -12.45
N LEU A 18 -5.14 -9.52 -11.28
CA LEU A 18 -3.95 -10.38 -11.22
C LEU A 18 -4.28 -11.80 -11.66
N ARG A 19 -3.32 -12.46 -12.31
CA ARG A 19 -3.48 -13.84 -12.79
C ARG A 19 -2.23 -14.66 -12.47
N GLY A 20 -2.41 -15.98 -12.41
CA GLY A 20 -1.31 -16.94 -12.37
C GLY A 20 -0.29 -16.65 -11.25
N PRO A 21 1.02 -16.56 -11.56
CA PRO A 21 2.05 -16.34 -10.55
C PRO A 21 1.92 -15.05 -9.74
N ASP A 22 1.38 -13.97 -10.32
CA ASP A 22 1.26 -12.69 -9.62
C ASP A 22 0.16 -12.75 -8.56
N LEU A 23 -0.97 -13.41 -8.87
CA LEU A 23 -2.04 -13.66 -7.89
C LEU A 23 -1.52 -14.54 -6.74
N LYS A 24 -0.79 -15.62 -7.04
CA LYS A 24 -0.18 -16.47 -6.01
C LYS A 24 0.79 -15.70 -5.11
N ALA A 25 1.54 -14.76 -5.67
CA ALA A 25 2.46 -13.92 -4.89
C ALA A 25 1.70 -12.97 -3.96
N LEU A 26 0.56 -12.43 -4.40
CA LEU A 26 -0.33 -11.65 -3.55
C LEU A 26 -0.90 -12.51 -2.42
N ASP A 27 -1.45 -13.69 -2.73
CA ASP A 27 -2.04 -14.59 -1.72
C ASP A 27 -1.01 -14.99 -0.65
N ALA A 28 0.22 -15.32 -1.07
CA ALA A 28 1.31 -15.63 -0.16
C ALA A 28 1.68 -14.42 0.73
N PHE A 29 1.70 -13.22 0.16
CA PHE A 29 1.93 -12.00 0.91
C PHE A 29 0.83 -11.73 1.95
N ILE A 30 -0.46 -11.89 1.59
CA ILE A 30 -1.56 -11.66 2.55
C ILE A 30 -1.44 -12.61 3.74
N ARG A 31 -1.18 -13.91 3.50
CA ARG A 31 -0.97 -14.89 4.59
C ARG A 31 0.24 -14.54 5.47
N ASP A 32 1.31 -14.04 4.84
CA ASP A 32 2.51 -13.61 5.55
C ASP A 32 2.24 -12.39 6.43
N LEU A 33 1.47 -11.41 5.91
CA LEU A 33 1.02 -10.24 6.63
C LEU A 33 0.11 -10.61 7.81
N GLU A 34 -0.86 -11.49 7.62
CA GLU A 34 -1.73 -12.00 8.68
C GLU A 34 -0.94 -12.69 9.81
N ALA A 35 0.16 -13.36 9.46
CA ALA A 35 0.97 -14.09 10.42
C ALA A 35 1.98 -13.21 11.17
N ARG A 36 2.53 -12.18 10.52
CA ARG A 36 3.73 -11.46 10.99
C ARG A 36 3.60 -9.93 11.06
N GLY A 37 2.47 -9.33 10.68
CA GLY A 37 2.28 -7.88 10.74
C GLY A 37 3.36 -7.11 9.95
N CYS A 38 3.89 -6.02 10.51
CA CYS A 38 4.95 -5.21 9.89
C CYS A 38 6.18 -6.01 9.42
N ALA A 39 6.51 -7.14 10.06
CA ALA A 39 7.67 -7.95 9.70
C ALA A 39 7.49 -8.72 8.38
N ALA A 40 6.26 -8.77 7.84
CA ALA A 40 5.98 -9.27 6.50
C ALA A 40 6.33 -8.27 5.40
N LEU A 41 6.48 -6.98 5.73
CA LEU A 41 6.73 -5.91 4.78
C LEU A 41 8.24 -5.77 4.51
N GLY A 42 8.57 -5.00 3.47
CA GLY A 42 9.97 -4.72 3.12
C GLY A 42 10.51 -3.48 3.83
N TYR A 43 9.87 -2.34 3.62
CA TYR A 43 10.34 -1.06 4.16
C TYR A 43 9.19 -0.09 4.42
N ARG A 44 9.44 0.88 5.28
CA ARG A 44 8.60 2.06 5.49
C ARG A 44 8.98 3.15 4.49
N LEU A 45 7.98 3.88 4.00
CA LEU A 45 8.21 5.05 3.17
C LEU A 45 8.74 6.22 4.02
N THR A 46 9.33 7.20 3.35
CA THR A 46 9.94 8.37 3.98
C THR A 46 9.34 9.63 3.42
N GLY A 47 9.04 10.59 4.30
CA GLY A 47 8.37 11.85 3.97
C GLY A 47 7.49 12.28 5.14
N ASP A 48 6.68 13.31 4.93
CA ASP A 48 5.72 13.76 5.94
C ASP A 48 4.56 12.77 6.09
N VAL A 49 3.84 12.87 7.21
CA VAL A 49 2.59 12.13 7.42
C VAL A 49 1.58 12.53 6.33
N PRO A 50 0.86 11.58 5.71
CA PRO A 50 0.77 10.17 6.07
C PRO A 50 1.84 9.26 5.46
N VAL A 51 2.67 9.74 4.53
CA VAL A 51 3.63 8.91 3.76
C VAL A 51 4.57 8.11 4.65
N SER A 52 5.15 8.74 5.68
CA SER A 52 6.09 8.06 6.58
C SER A 52 5.49 6.94 7.42
N ARG A 53 4.17 6.76 7.44
CA ARG A 53 3.50 5.67 8.17
C ARG A 53 3.11 4.50 7.27
N LEU A 54 3.39 4.60 5.98
CA LEU A 54 3.04 3.58 5.00
C LEU A 54 4.21 2.63 4.78
N CYS A 55 3.90 1.35 4.70
CA CYS A 55 4.86 0.30 4.40
C CYS A 55 4.65 -0.29 3.02
N VAL A 56 5.74 -0.79 2.45
CA VAL A 56 5.75 -1.40 1.11
C VAL A 56 6.32 -2.80 1.18
N LYS A 57 5.64 -3.73 0.49
CA LYS A 57 6.18 -5.04 0.14
C LYS A 57 6.48 -5.09 -1.35
N HIS A 58 7.67 -5.57 -1.70
CA HIS A 58 7.93 -6.04 -3.05
C HIS A 58 7.26 -7.40 -3.26
N LEU A 59 6.42 -7.49 -4.28
CA LEU A 59 5.87 -8.74 -4.79
C LEU A 59 6.74 -9.24 -5.95
N ARG A 60 6.21 -10.16 -6.74
CA ARG A 60 6.86 -10.65 -7.95
C ARG A 60 7.10 -9.51 -8.95
N ASN A 61 8.22 -9.58 -9.68
CA ASN A 61 8.62 -8.59 -10.69
C ASN A 61 8.63 -7.15 -10.11
N ALA A 62 8.03 -6.21 -10.83
CA ALA A 62 7.86 -4.83 -10.39
C ALA A 62 6.67 -4.65 -9.42
N GLY A 63 5.96 -5.71 -9.04
CA GLY A 63 4.78 -5.63 -8.18
C GLY A 63 5.09 -5.08 -6.79
N ARG A 64 4.20 -4.25 -6.27
CA ARG A 64 4.24 -3.65 -4.94
C ARG A 64 2.88 -3.78 -4.28
N ALA A 65 2.88 -4.00 -2.97
CA ALA A 65 1.73 -3.76 -2.11
C ALA A 65 2.06 -2.62 -1.15
N VAL A 66 1.16 -1.66 -0.99
CA VAL A 66 1.26 -0.56 -0.02
C VAL A 66 0.28 -0.83 1.11
N VAL A 67 0.77 -0.78 2.34
CA VAL A 67 0.02 -1.13 3.56
C VAL A 67 0.08 -0.01 4.58
N ALA A 68 -1.04 0.23 5.26
CA ALA A 68 -1.11 1.04 6.47
C ALA A 68 -1.61 0.17 7.63
N PHE A 69 -1.19 0.49 8.85
CA PHE A 69 -1.69 -0.16 10.06
C PHE A 69 -2.63 0.81 10.78
N GLU A 70 -3.87 0.37 11.03
CA GLU A 70 -4.91 1.19 11.66
C GLU A 70 -4.71 1.21 13.18
N GLU A 71 -4.59 0.02 13.74
CA GLU A 71 -4.35 -0.27 15.15
C GLU A 71 -3.54 -1.57 15.26
N PRO A 72 -2.98 -1.91 16.44
CA PRO A 72 -2.23 -3.14 16.59
C PRO A 72 -3.04 -4.36 16.14
N GLY A 73 -2.51 -5.11 15.16
CA GLY A 73 -3.20 -6.29 14.63
C GLY A 73 -4.27 -6.00 13.58
N ARG A 74 -4.41 -4.76 13.08
CA ARG A 74 -5.24 -4.45 11.90
C ARG A 74 -4.45 -3.72 10.83
N ALA A 75 -4.42 -4.30 9.64
CA ALA A 75 -3.71 -3.77 8.49
C ALA A 75 -4.64 -3.58 7.28
N TRP A 76 -4.41 -2.50 6.54
CA TRP A 76 -5.09 -2.20 5.30
C TRP A 76 -4.09 -2.23 4.14
N VAL A 77 -4.32 -3.12 3.18
CA VAL A 77 -3.69 -3.05 1.87
C VAL A 77 -4.42 -1.97 1.07
N LEU A 78 -3.74 -0.84 0.89
CA LEU A 78 -4.28 0.33 0.21
C LEU A 78 -4.19 0.19 -1.30
N LEU A 79 -3.06 -0.31 -1.81
CA LEU A 79 -2.75 -0.39 -3.23
C LEU A 79 -1.96 -1.66 -3.55
N ILE A 80 -2.23 -2.24 -4.72
CA ILE A 80 -1.48 -3.32 -5.34
C ILE A 80 -1.20 -2.92 -6.80
N GLY A 81 0.05 -2.94 -7.24
CA GLY A 81 0.36 -2.54 -8.62
C GLY A 81 1.83 -2.66 -8.97
N ALA A 82 2.16 -2.50 -10.25
CA ALA A 82 3.54 -2.45 -10.68
C ALA A 82 4.15 -1.08 -10.35
N HIS A 83 5.45 -1.07 -10.03
CA HIS A 83 6.26 0.13 -10.13
C HIS A 83 6.70 0.33 -11.57
N ASP A 84 6.14 1.33 -12.25
CA ASP A 84 6.37 1.60 -13.67
C ASP A 84 6.65 3.08 -13.92
N GLU A 85 7.91 3.47 -13.87
CA GLU A 85 8.33 4.87 -14.08
C GLU A 85 8.02 5.39 -15.50
N ARG A 86 7.71 4.50 -16.46
CA ARG A 86 7.42 4.86 -17.86
C ARG A 86 5.93 5.14 -18.08
N ASP A 87 5.04 4.52 -17.30
CA ASP A 87 3.59 4.72 -17.39
C ASP A 87 2.99 5.07 -16.02
N ARG A 88 2.90 6.38 -15.75
CA ARG A 88 2.29 6.91 -14.52
C ARG A 88 0.82 6.51 -14.32
N ALA A 89 0.10 6.10 -15.35
CA ALA A 89 -1.28 5.64 -15.19
C ALA A 89 -1.35 4.25 -14.57
N ARG A 90 -0.29 3.45 -14.71
CA ARG A 90 -0.17 2.08 -14.16
C ARG A 90 0.75 2.00 -12.95
N ASP A 91 1.55 3.03 -12.72
CA ASP A 91 2.48 3.11 -11.61
C ASP A 91 1.78 3.20 -10.24
N VAL A 92 2.14 2.27 -9.37
CA VAL A 92 1.64 2.20 -7.99
C VAL A 92 2.00 3.45 -7.18
N TYR A 93 3.16 4.07 -7.42
CA TYR A 93 3.54 5.27 -6.67
C TYR A 93 2.79 6.51 -7.17
N ALA A 94 2.53 6.62 -8.46
CA ALA A 94 1.64 7.66 -8.97
C ALA A 94 0.22 7.58 -8.35
N ALA A 95 -0.33 6.38 -8.15
CA ALA A 95 -1.57 6.20 -7.42
C ALA A 95 -1.42 6.52 -5.92
N LEU A 96 -0.31 6.10 -5.30
CA LEU A 96 -0.03 6.37 -3.90
C LEU A 96 -0.04 7.86 -3.56
N TRP A 97 0.63 8.69 -4.37
CA TRP A 97 0.70 10.12 -4.08
C TRP A 97 -0.69 10.75 -4.12
N LYS A 98 -1.55 10.33 -5.04
CA LYS A 98 -2.96 10.76 -5.05
C LYS A 98 -3.72 10.32 -3.80
N VAL A 99 -3.52 9.09 -3.33
CA VAL A 99 -4.10 8.61 -2.06
C VAL A 99 -3.60 9.44 -0.87
N CYS A 100 -2.32 9.79 -0.85
CA CYS A 100 -1.76 10.67 0.18
C CYS A 100 -2.19 12.13 0.04
N GLY A 101 -2.89 12.52 -1.02
CA GLY A 101 -3.30 13.91 -1.29
C GLY A 101 -2.16 14.79 -1.82
N LEU A 102 -1.13 14.17 -2.40
CA LEU A 102 0.06 14.83 -2.92
C LEU A 102 0.00 14.91 -4.45
N GLU A 103 0.27 16.10 -4.99
CA GLU A 103 0.36 16.32 -6.45
C GLU A 103 1.66 15.78 -7.05
N ALA A 104 2.72 15.69 -6.24
CA ALA A 104 4.03 15.20 -6.63
C ALA A 104 4.64 14.29 -5.54
N PRO A 105 5.58 13.40 -5.91
CA PRO A 105 6.32 12.63 -4.92
C PRO A 105 7.07 13.57 -3.96
N PRO A 106 7.25 13.20 -2.67
CA PRO A 106 8.07 13.97 -1.75
C PRO A 106 9.48 14.21 -2.30
N SER A 107 9.97 15.43 -2.14
CA SER A 107 11.34 15.81 -2.50
C SER A 107 12.33 15.33 -1.42
N GLY A 108 13.58 15.08 -1.81
CA GLY A 108 14.65 14.66 -0.89
C GLY A 108 15.10 13.21 -1.05
N ARG A 109 16.08 12.82 -0.24
CA ARG A 109 16.69 11.48 -0.29
C ARG A 109 15.74 10.46 0.31
N ARG A 110 15.24 9.54 -0.51
CA ARG A 110 14.47 8.38 -0.04
C ARG A 110 15.41 7.42 0.67
N THR A 111 15.16 7.16 1.95
CA THR A 111 15.75 6.02 2.66
C THR A 111 14.71 4.89 2.70
N LYS A 112 15.15 3.66 2.98
CA LYS A 112 14.27 2.50 3.09
C LYS A 112 14.46 1.85 4.47
N PRO A 113 14.03 2.54 5.54
CA PRO A 113 14.04 1.95 6.87
C PRO A 113 13.13 0.72 6.89
N ALA A 114 13.34 -0.18 7.86
CA ALA A 114 12.44 -1.30 8.09
C ALA A 114 10.99 -0.82 8.27
N CYS A 115 10.00 -1.67 7.95
CA CYS A 115 8.60 -1.31 8.16
C CYS A 115 8.27 -1.17 9.64
N CYS A 116 8.64 -2.17 10.44
CA CYS A 116 8.53 -2.10 11.89
C CYS A 116 9.41 -0.98 12.45
N ASP A 117 9.02 -0.42 13.59
CA ASP A 117 9.93 0.42 14.36
C ASP A 117 11.01 -0.43 15.06
N ASP A 118 11.85 0.22 15.85
CA ASP A 118 13.00 -0.41 16.51
C ASP A 118 12.56 -1.45 17.56
N ASP A 119 11.34 -1.35 18.08
CA ASP A 119 10.75 -2.31 19.02
C ASP A 119 10.00 -3.45 18.31
N GLY A 120 9.99 -3.45 16.97
CA GLY A 120 9.28 -4.43 16.17
C GLY A 120 7.78 -4.19 16.05
N ALA A 121 7.29 -3.00 16.40
CA ALA A 121 5.88 -2.64 16.36
C ALA A 121 5.46 -2.05 15.01
N ASP A 122 4.16 -2.17 14.74
CA ASP A 122 3.51 -1.67 13.53
C ASP A 122 3.51 -0.12 13.51
N PRO A 123 3.85 0.53 12.38
CA PRO A 123 3.70 1.99 12.26
C PRO A 123 2.23 2.38 12.12
N LEU A 124 1.58 2.64 13.25
CA LEU A 124 0.18 3.02 13.28
C LEU A 124 -0.07 4.34 12.56
N SER A 125 -1.18 4.40 11.83
CA SER A 125 -1.60 5.51 11.00
C SER A 125 -3.05 5.93 11.33
N PRO A 126 -3.24 6.92 12.21
CA PRO A 126 -4.55 7.54 12.48
C PRO A 126 -5.31 7.97 11.22
N GLU A 127 -4.62 8.24 10.12
CA GLU A 127 -5.18 8.69 8.84
C GLU A 127 -5.72 7.53 7.96
N VAL A 128 -5.76 6.28 8.44
CA VAL A 128 -6.18 5.12 7.62
C VAL A 128 -7.56 5.30 7.00
N ASP A 129 -8.55 5.80 7.74
CA ASP A 129 -9.90 6.02 7.23
C ASP A 129 -9.94 6.99 6.04
N ASP A 130 -9.16 8.07 6.12
CA ASP A 130 -9.03 9.05 5.03
C ASP A 130 -8.33 8.43 3.81
N LEU A 131 -7.28 7.63 4.04
CA LEU A 131 -6.56 6.93 2.98
C LEU A 131 -7.47 5.91 2.27
N VAL A 132 -8.24 5.13 3.03
CA VAL A 132 -9.22 4.17 2.50
C VAL A 132 -10.33 4.88 1.72
N THR A 133 -10.81 6.02 2.21
CA THR A 133 -11.81 6.85 1.52
C THR A 133 -11.28 7.37 0.18
N ARG A 134 -10.05 7.88 0.14
CA ARG A 134 -9.41 8.33 -1.12
C ARG A 134 -9.15 7.16 -2.08
N CYS A 135 -8.81 5.98 -1.57
CA CYS A 135 -8.73 4.77 -2.38
C CYS A 135 -10.09 4.45 -3.03
N ARG A 136 -11.18 4.51 -2.27
CA ARG A 136 -12.55 4.33 -2.81
C ARG A 136 -12.85 5.34 -3.92
N ASP A 137 -12.52 6.60 -3.74
CA ASP A 137 -12.78 7.63 -4.76
C ASP A 137 -11.96 7.40 -6.04
N LEU A 138 -10.71 6.97 -5.92
CA LEU A 138 -9.87 6.60 -7.06
C LEU A 138 -10.33 5.30 -7.74
N ALA A 139 -10.98 4.40 -7.00
CA ALA A 139 -11.56 3.19 -7.56
C ALA A 139 -12.82 3.46 -8.38
N ARG A 140 -13.50 4.59 -8.18
CA ARG A 140 -14.73 4.92 -8.91
C ARG A 140 -14.41 5.23 -10.38
N PRO A 141 -15.17 4.68 -11.33
CA PRO A 141 -15.01 5.06 -12.73
C PRO A 141 -15.28 6.56 -12.87
N VAL A 142 -14.37 7.27 -13.52
CA VAL A 142 -14.58 8.68 -13.88
C VAL A 142 -15.83 8.74 -14.75
N ARG A 143 -16.94 9.23 -14.18
CA ARG A 143 -18.13 9.57 -14.99
C ARG A 143 -17.67 10.67 -15.94
N ARG A 144 -17.41 10.32 -17.20
CA ARG A 144 -17.30 11.30 -18.28
C ARG A 144 -18.64 12.03 -18.30
N ARG A 145 -18.69 13.24 -17.74
CA ARG A 145 -19.77 14.18 -18.04
C ARG A 145 -19.69 14.41 -19.56
N ARG A 146 -20.67 13.90 -20.28
CA ARG A 146 -20.92 14.26 -21.67
C ARG A 146 -21.38 15.71 -21.73
#